data_AF-A0A830EI48-F1
#
_entry.id   AF-A0A830EI48-F1
#
_cell.length_a   1.000
_cell.length_b   1.000
_cell.length_c   1.000
_cell.angle_alpha   90.00
_cell.angle_beta   90.00
_cell.angle_gamma   90.00
#
_symmetry.space_group_name_H-M   'P 1'
#
loop_
_entity.id
_entity.type
_entity.pdbx_description
1 polymer ?
#
loop_
_entity_poly.entity_id
_entity_poly.type
_entity_poly.pdbx_seq_one_letter_code
_entity_poly.pdbx_strand_id
1 'polypeptide(L)'
;MLSIQRSIPIPRIGLEKLINYILLVGENPGINCSVIKEKRLDIGKGKGDITRFFQRIGLIEVDEKCGVRLTEVGNAVFKALNEDLTLAKMLLHLVLYRELPHYRLLIDLISEHEPVGVTELHELANRRIRELSPTAWLNDVAYKALIGLAIDLEVIEVTNNKVNIRYTASVSECIRKSIAITNNQKILRMDNLNNCLKQLIRNFDIKASLINNLNNCVEPIVAPGPIGSRNTYFRVIDEDCVVRQVVDAILRLPIST
;
A
#
# COMPACT_ATOMS: atom_id res chain seq x y z
N MET A 1 13.30 -9.72 -19.05
CA MET A 1 14.31 -9.01 -18.23
C MET A 1 13.61 -7.88 -17.50
N LEU A 2 13.27 -8.06 -16.23
CA LEU A 2 12.73 -6.99 -15.38
C LEU A 2 13.86 -5.99 -15.13
N SER A 3 13.73 -4.77 -15.67
CA SER A 3 14.58 -3.66 -15.25
C SER A 3 14.22 -3.31 -13.80
N ILE A 4 14.79 -4.04 -12.85
CA ILE A 4 14.67 -3.75 -11.42
C ILE A 4 15.29 -2.36 -11.24
N GLN A 5 14.42 -1.37 -11.05
CA GLN A 5 14.82 -0.01 -10.76
C GLN A 5 15.66 -0.05 -9.48
N ARG A 6 16.95 0.31 -9.60
CA ARG A 6 18.01 0.08 -8.60
C ARG A 6 17.87 0.86 -7.28
N SER A 7 16.80 1.62 -7.11
CA SER A 7 16.32 2.17 -5.84
C SER A 7 15.16 3.09 -6.19
N ILE A 8 14.10 3.05 -5.40
CA ILE A 8 13.11 4.12 -5.38
C ILE A 8 13.67 5.16 -4.41
N PRO A 9 13.97 6.39 -4.84
CA PRO A 9 14.24 7.46 -3.89
C PRO A 9 12.92 7.72 -3.16
N ILE A 10 12.76 7.11 -1.99
CA ILE A 10 11.73 7.50 -1.05
C ILE A 10 12.27 8.77 -0.44
N PRO A 11 11.68 9.92 -0.75
CA PRO A 11 12.26 11.16 -0.31
C PRO A 11 12.13 11.19 1.22
N ARG A 12 13.16 11.68 1.90
CA ARG A 12 13.19 11.80 3.37
C ARG A 12 12.27 12.94 3.77
N ILE A 13 10.96 12.70 3.70
CA ILE A 13 9.93 13.72 3.79
C ILE A 13 8.96 13.26 4.85
N GLY A 14 8.81 14.10 5.89
CA GLY A 14 7.84 13.86 6.95
C GLY A 14 6.42 13.83 6.39
N LEU A 15 5.58 12.98 6.97
CA LEU A 15 4.20 12.82 6.56
C LEU A 15 3.43 14.14 6.45
N GLU A 16 3.69 15.10 7.34
CA GLU A 16 3.08 16.43 7.30
C GLU A 16 3.25 17.13 5.94
N LYS A 17 4.44 17.09 5.35
CA LYS A 17 4.68 17.69 4.02
C LYS A 17 3.92 16.94 2.92
N LEU A 18 3.85 15.61 3.01
CA LEU A 18 3.09 14.78 2.07
C LEU A 18 1.58 15.08 2.15
N ILE A 19 1.05 15.22 3.37
CA ILE A 19 -0.34 15.61 3.61
C ILE A 19 -0.62 17.00 3.07
N ASN A 20 0.20 17.99 3.42
CA ASN A 20 0.01 19.37 2.98
C ASN A 20 0.10 19.52 1.45
N TYR A 21 0.91 18.69 0.79
CA TYR A 21 0.93 18.62 -0.66
C TYR A 21 -0.42 18.14 -1.21
N ILE A 22 -0.98 17.04 -0.68
CA ILE A 22 -2.26 16.49 -1.14
C ILE A 22 -3.39 17.49 -0.90
N LEU A 23 -3.43 18.13 0.28
CA LEU A 23 -4.40 19.17 0.62
C LEU A 23 -4.32 20.35 -0.37
N LEU A 24 -3.12 20.88 -0.62
CA LEU A 24 -2.93 22.00 -1.55
C LEU A 24 -3.42 21.66 -2.96
N VAL A 25 -3.08 20.48 -3.48
CA VAL A 25 -3.50 20.06 -4.84
C VAL A 25 -5.00 19.79 -4.89
N GLY A 26 -5.59 19.20 -3.84
CA GLY A 26 -7.03 18.95 -3.74
C GLY A 26 -7.86 20.24 -3.70
N GLU A 27 -7.39 21.23 -2.96
CA GLU A 27 -8.00 22.57 -2.90
C GLU A 27 -7.82 23.37 -4.20
N ASN A 28 -6.76 23.08 -4.96
CA ASN A 28 -6.39 23.84 -6.16
C ASN A 28 -6.10 22.91 -7.37
N PRO A 29 -7.11 22.24 -7.94
CA PRO A 29 -6.90 21.35 -9.08
C PRO A 29 -6.27 22.08 -10.28
N GLY A 30 -5.15 21.57 -10.78
CA GLY A 30 -4.40 22.16 -11.89
C GLY A 30 -3.32 23.15 -11.45
N ILE A 31 -3.04 23.26 -10.15
CA ILE A 31 -1.95 24.08 -9.61
C ILE A 31 -0.61 23.73 -10.28
N ASN A 32 0.16 24.75 -10.63
CA ASN A 32 1.45 24.55 -11.30
C ASN A 32 2.52 24.06 -10.32
N CYS A 33 3.36 23.12 -10.75
CA CYS A 33 4.51 22.63 -9.98
C CYS A 33 5.41 23.76 -9.43
N SER A 34 5.55 24.89 -10.14
CA SER A 34 6.36 26.03 -9.66
C SER A 34 5.81 26.58 -8.34
N VAL A 35 4.48 26.73 -8.24
CA VAL A 35 3.80 27.25 -7.04
C VAL A 35 3.96 26.28 -5.86
N ILE A 36 3.87 24.97 -6.12
CA ILE A 36 4.08 23.94 -5.09
C ILE A 36 5.51 24.03 -4.51
N LYS A 37 6.51 24.28 -5.36
CA LYS A 37 7.91 24.49 -4.94
C LYS A 37 8.11 25.80 -4.17
N GLU A 38 7.49 26.88 -4.61
CA GLU A 38 7.51 28.17 -3.92
C GLU A 38 6.96 28.04 -2.50
N LYS A 39 5.91 27.23 -2.31
CA LYS A 39 5.36 26.86 -0.99
C LYS A 39 6.23 25.87 -0.21
N ARG A 40 7.41 25.49 -0.71
CA ARG A 40 8.35 24.51 -0.12
C ARG A 40 7.74 23.12 0.13
N LEU A 41 6.65 22.80 -0.57
CA LEU A 41 5.99 21.50 -0.51
C LEU A 41 6.56 20.52 -1.52
N ASP A 42 7.44 20.95 -2.43
CA ASP A 42 8.21 20.05 -3.29
C ASP A 42 9.67 20.49 -3.37
N ILE A 43 10.55 19.57 -3.74
CA ILE A 43 12.01 19.72 -3.82
C ILE A 43 12.53 19.18 -5.15
N GLY A 44 13.80 19.43 -5.48
CA GLY A 44 14.44 18.88 -6.67
C GLY A 44 14.15 19.64 -7.98
N LYS A 45 14.80 19.22 -9.08
CA LYS A 45 14.72 19.86 -10.41
C LYS A 45 13.46 19.42 -11.18
N GLY A 46 13.07 20.17 -12.22
CA GLY A 46 11.96 19.80 -13.12
C GLY A 46 10.60 19.81 -12.41
N LYS A 47 9.81 18.73 -12.54
CA LYS A 47 8.49 18.59 -11.88
C LYS A 47 8.55 18.56 -10.34
N GLY A 48 9.70 18.16 -9.77
CA GLY A 48 9.89 17.98 -8.33
C GLY A 48 9.86 16.52 -7.90
N ASP A 49 10.51 16.19 -6.79
CA ASP A 49 10.69 14.80 -6.34
C ASP A 49 9.43 14.23 -5.68
N ILE A 50 8.67 15.05 -4.93
CA ILE A 50 7.37 14.62 -4.37
C ILE A 50 6.35 14.46 -5.49
N THR A 51 6.27 15.42 -6.41
CA THR A 51 5.38 15.32 -7.56
C THR A 51 5.64 14.04 -8.35
N ARG A 52 6.92 13.70 -8.62
CA ARG A 52 7.24 12.43 -9.28
C ARG A 52 6.85 11.21 -8.46
N PHE A 53 7.06 11.26 -7.14
CA PHE A 53 6.71 10.18 -6.24
C PHE A 53 5.19 9.92 -6.22
N PHE A 54 4.38 10.96 -6.03
CA PHE A 54 2.93 10.84 -6.02
C PHE A 54 2.35 10.47 -7.39
N GLN A 55 2.95 10.96 -8.48
CA GLN A 55 2.56 10.55 -9.82
C GLN A 55 2.83 9.06 -10.03
N ARG A 56 3.97 8.57 -9.54
CA ARG A 56 4.37 7.16 -9.65
C ARG A 56 3.44 6.23 -8.88
N ILE A 57 3.00 6.60 -7.67
CA ILE A 57 2.08 5.78 -6.87
C ILE A 57 0.60 6.05 -7.21
N GLY A 58 0.33 6.81 -8.27
CA GLY A 58 -1.02 7.02 -8.81
C GLY A 58 -1.93 7.91 -7.96
N LEU A 59 -1.39 8.75 -7.07
CA LEU A 59 -2.18 9.74 -6.32
C LEU A 59 -2.47 11.00 -7.12
N ILE A 60 -1.58 11.35 -8.06
CA ILE A 60 -1.73 12.55 -8.89
C ILE A 60 -1.46 12.26 -10.36
N GLU A 61 -1.99 13.14 -11.20
CA GLU A 61 -1.65 13.27 -12.61
C GLU A 61 -1.00 14.63 -12.85
N VAL A 62 -0.08 14.68 -13.81
CA VAL A 62 0.63 15.91 -14.18
C VAL A 62 0.55 16.08 -15.68
N ASP A 63 -0.04 17.19 -16.12
CA ASP A 63 -0.13 17.52 -17.53
C ASP A 63 1.19 18.02 -18.14
N GLU A 64 1.17 18.34 -19.44
CA GLU A 64 2.34 18.81 -20.19
C GLU A 64 2.89 20.15 -19.67
N LYS A 65 2.04 21.00 -19.08
CA LYS A 65 2.40 22.32 -18.56
C LYS A 65 2.75 22.29 -17.06
N CYS A 66 2.89 21.10 -16.48
CA CYS A 66 3.10 20.89 -15.05
C CYS A 66 1.91 21.34 -14.18
N GLY A 67 0.69 21.29 -14.70
CA GLY A 67 -0.53 21.35 -13.91
C GLY A 67 -0.75 20.03 -13.19
N VAL A 68 -0.87 20.09 -11.87
CA VAL A 68 -1.02 18.92 -11.00
C VAL A 68 -2.47 18.76 -10.55
N ARG A 69 -3.01 17.54 -10.65
CA ARG A 69 -4.38 17.20 -10.20
C ARG A 69 -4.38 15.88 -9.44
N LEU A 70 -5.27 15.73 -8.48
CA LEU A 70 -5.50 14.44 -7.81
C LEU A 70 -6.20 13.46 -8.77
N THR A 71 -5.81 12.18 -8.72
CA THR A 71 -6.56 11.08 -9.36
C THR A 71 -7.82 10.75 -8.57
N GLU A 72 -8.63 9.78 -9.01
CA GLU A 72 -9.73 9.25 -8.19
C GLU A 72 -9.25 8.77 -6.82
N VAL A 73 -8.14 8.02 -6.79
CA VAL A 73 -7.49 7.55 -5.55
C VAL A 73 -6.98 8.73 -4.72
N GLY A 74 -6.33 9.72 -5.35
CA GLY A 74 -5.88 10.93 -4.68
C GLY A 74 -7.02 11.70 -4.03
N ASN A 75 -8.17 11.80 -4.72
CA ASN A 75 -9.37 12.45 -4.19
C ASN A 75 -9.98 11.70 -3.01
N ALA A 76 -9.97 10.36 -3.01
CA ALA A 76 -10.41 9.58 -1.86
C ALA A 76 -9.53 9.87 -0.62
N VAL A 77 -8.21 9.91 -0.80
CA VAL A 77 -7.28 10.29 0.28
C VAL A 77 -7.51 11.73 0.74
N PHE A 78 -7.68 12.68 -0.19
CA PHE A 78 -7.95 14.08 0.14
C PHE A 78 -9.25 14.26 0.95
N LYS A 79 -10.33 13.58 0.56
CA LYS A 79 -11.58 13.60 1.33
C LYS A 79 -11.38 13.05 2.74
N ALA A 80 -10.73 11.88 2.85
CA ALA A 80 -10.41 11.29 4.16
C ALA A 80 -9.55 12.24 5.01
N LEU A 81 -8.58 12.94 4.44
CA LEU A 81 -7.76 13.90 5.20
C LEU A 81 -8.57 15.05 5.82
N ASN A 82 -9.70 15.43 5.22
CA ASN A 82 -10.58 16.48 5.72
C ASN A 82 -11.60 15.97 6.75
N GLU A 83 -11.87 14.66 6.81
CA GLU A 83 -12.95 14.06 7.60
C GLU A 83 -12.45 13.16 8.74
N ASP A 84 -11.50 12.28 8.44
CA ASP A 84 -10.94 11.29 9.37
C ASP A 84 -9.46 11.01 9.04
N LEU A 85 -8.57 11.60 9.85
CA LEU A 85 -7.12 11.44 9.70
C LEU A 85 -6.68 9.96 9.82
N THR A 86 -7.34 9.15 10.63
CA THR A 86 -6.99 7.73 10.80
C THR A 86 -7.31 6.97 9.52
N LEU A 87 -8.50 7.20 8.94
CA LEU A 87 -8.85 6.66 7.64
C LEU A 87 -7.87 7.12 6.57
N ALA A 88 -7.51 8.41 6.54
CA ALA A 88 -6.55 8.94 5.57
C ALA A 88 -5.18 8.25 5.66
N LYS A 89 -4.65 8.05 6.87
CA LYS A 89 -3.40 7.31 7.10
C LYS A 89 -3.51 5.86 6.63
N MET A 90 -4.64 5.20 6.90
CA MET A 90 -4.90 3.85 6.41
C MET A 90 -4.94 3.78 4.88
N LEU A 91 -5.64 4.71 4.21
CA LEU A 91 -5.71 4.75 2.75
C LEU A 91 -4.33 5.03 2.13
N LEU A 92 -3.56 5.97 2.70
CA LEU A 92 -2.18 6.23 2.27
C LEU A 92 -1.29 4.99 2.45
N HIS A 93 -1.38 4.32 3.59
CA HIS A 93 -0.69 3.05 3.84
C HIS A 93 -1.04 2.02 2.77
N LEU A 94 -2.32 1.84 2.43
CA LEU A 94 -2.76 0.88 1.42
C LEU A 94 -2.26 1.21 0.02
N VAL A 95 -2.21 2.50 -0.35
CA VAL A 95 -1.60 2.93 -1.61
C VAL A 95 -0.12 2.58 -1.65
N LEU A 96 0.64 2.81 -0.56
CA LEU A 96 2.05 2.45 -0.49
C LEU A 96 2.26 0.93 -0.50
N TYR A 97 1.42 0.18 0.22
CA TYR A 97 1.44 -1.28 0.27
C TYR A 97 1.16 -1.88 -1.13
N ARG A 98 0.30 -1.24 -1.92
CA ARG A 98 -0.02 -1.62 -3.30
C ARG A 98 1.11 -1.28 -4.28
N GLU A 99 1.67 -0.08 -4.20
CA GLU A 99 2.54 0.47 -5.26
C GLU A 99 4.05 0.33 -4.99
N LEU A 100 4.46 0.09 -3.75
CA LEU A 100 5.87 0.02 -3.35
C LEU A 100 6.22 -1.38 -2.83
N PRO A 101 6.77 -2.28 -3.68
CA PRO A 101 7.10 -3.65 -3.28
C PRO A 101 8.02 -3.74 -2.05
N HIS A 102 8.93 -2.79 -1.88
CA HIS A 102 9.86 -2.76 -0.74
C HIS A 102 9.15 -2.34 0.57
N TYR A 103 8.15 -1.46 0.48
CA TYR A 103 7.31 -1.10 1.62
C TYR A 103 6.43 -2.29 2.01
N ARG A 104 5.78 -2.93 1.03
CA ARG A 104 4.98 -4.14 1.25
C ARG A 104 5.78 -5.24 1.95
N LEU A 105 6.94 -5.60 1.37
CA LEU A 105 7.83 -6.60 1.95
C LEU A 105 8.21 -6.29 3.40
N LEU A 106 8.48 -5.02 3.71
CA LEU A 106 8.80 -4.60 5.05
C LEU A 106 7.63 -4.83 6.01
N ILE A 107 6.43 -4.40 5.64
CA ILE A 107 5.22 -4.59 6.46
C ILE A 107 4.90 -6.07 6.66
N ASP A 108 5.04 -6.89 5.61
CA ASP A 108 4.81 -8.34 5.70
C ASP A 108 5.79 -9.00 6.67
N LEU A 109 7.08 -8.65 6.59
CA LEU A 109 8.11 -9.18 7.51
C LEU A 109 7.89 -8.75 8.95
N ILE A 110 7.48 -7.50 9.21
CA ILE A 110 7.12 -7.06 10.56
C ILE A 110 5.96 -7.91 11.07
N SER A 111 4.92 -8.09 10.25
CA SER A 111 3.72 -8.84 10.63
C SER A 111 3.95 -10.34 10.84
N GLU A 112 5.01 -10.90 10.25
CA GLU A 112 5.42 -12.30 10.43
C GLU A 112 6.30 -12.51 11.66
N HIS A 113 7.06 -11.50 12.07
CA HIS A 113 8.11 -11.62 13.07
C HIS A 113 7.93 -10.71 14.30
N GLU A 114 6.84 -9.95 14.38
CA GLU A 114 6.60 -9.04 15.49
C GLU A 114 6.49 -9.77 16.85
N PRO A 115 7.12 -9.24 17.92
CA PRO A 115 8.00 -8.07 17.94
C PRO A 115 9.40 -8.38 17.36
N VAL A 116 9.87 -7.60 16.37
CA VAL A 116 11.18 -7.80 15.70
C VAL A 116 12.13 -6.63 15.94
N GLY A 117 13.44 -6.88 16.12
CA GLY A 117 14.43 -5.82 16.29
C GLY A 117 14.60 -4.98 15.02
N VAL A 118 14.81 -3.66 15.15
CA VAL A 118 14.97 -2.78 13.96
C VAL A 118 16.15 -3.19 13.06
N THR A 119 17.29 -3.59 13.65
CA THR A 119 18.45 -4.07 12.88
C THR A 119 18.19 -5.44 12.26
N GLU A 120 17.60 -6.35 13.03
CA GLU A 120 17.25 -7.70 12.58
C GLU A 120 16.28 -7.65 11.38
N LEU A 121 15.27 -6.79 11.45
CA LEU A 121 14.32 -6.57 10.36
C LEU A 121 15.01 -6.10 9.07
N HIS A 122 16.04 -5.26 9.16
CA HIS A 122 16.80 -4.80 7.98
C HIS A 122 17.55 -5.96 7.32
N GLU A 123 18.14 -6.85 8.13
CA GLU A 123 18.82 -8.06 7.66
C GLU A 123 17.85 -9.05 7.04
N LEU A 124 16.69 -9.28 7.67
CA LEU A 124 15.61 -10.12 7.16
C LEU A 124 15.12 -9.62 5.79
N ALA A 125 14.87 -8.31 5.66
CA ALA A 125 14.46 -7.69 4.40
C ALA A 125 15.52 -7.90 3.30
N ASN A 126 16.79 -7.65 3.60
CA ASN A 126 17.87 -7.84 2.63
C ASN A 126 18.14 -9.31 2.29
N ARG A 127 17.89 -10.24 3.20
CA ARG A 127 17.93 -11.68 2.91
C ARG A 127 16.84 -12.04 1.90
N ARG A 128 15.60 -11.59 2.14
CA ARG A 128 14.46 -11.86 1.27
C ARG A 128 14.59 -11.21 -0.12
N ILE A 129 15.14 -9.99 -0.19
CA ILE A 129 15.44 -9.33 -1.48
C ILE A 129 16.47 -10.14 -2.28
N ARG A 130 17.53 -10.64 -1.62
CA ARG A 130 18.60 -11.40 -2.29
C ARG A 130 18.12 -12.74 -2.85
N GLU A 131 17.16 -13.39 -2.20
CA GLU A 131 16.51 -14.60 -2.73
C GLU A 131 15.78 -14.35 -4.06
N LEU A 132 15.19 -13.17 -4.22
CA LEU A 132 14.45 -12.78 -5.43
C LEU A 132 15.35 -12.16 -6.50
N SER A 133 16.36 -11.41 -6.07
CA SER A 133 17.29 -10.69 -6.94
C SER A 133 18.64 -10.54 -6.23
N PRO A 134 19.63 -11.42 -6.51
CA PRO A 134 20.91 -11.47 -5.78
C PRO A 134 21.70 -10.16 -5.77
N THR A 135 21.54 -9.31 -6.77
CA THR A 135 22.25 -8.03 -6.89
C THR A 135 21.49 -6.84 -6.30
N ALA A 136 20.27 -7.04 -5.80
CA ALA A 136 19.47 -5.96 -5.21
C ALA A 136 19.67 -5.93 -3.68
N TRP A 137 19.66 -4.72 -3.12
CA TRP A 137 19.67 -4.53 -1.67
C TRP A 137 18.93 -3.24 -1.29
N LEU A 138 18.40 -3.22 -0.08
CA LEU A 138 17.83 -2.05 0.56
C LEU A 138 18.91 -1.40 1.44
N ASN A 139 19.40 -0.23 1.02
CA ASN A 139 20.40 0.52 1.80
C ASN A 139 19.79 1.11 3.08
N ASP A 140 20.65 1.48 4.04
CA ASP A 140 20.24 2.00 5.36
C ASP A 140 19.39 3.29 5.27
N VAL A 141 19.70 4.19 4.33
CA VAL A 141 18.96 5.44 4.16
C VAL A 141 17.52 5.17 3.69
N ALA A 142 17.35 4.30 2.69
CA ALA A 142 16.05 3.90 2.17
C ALA A 142 15.26 3.09 3.20
N TYR A 143 15.92 2.20 3.94
CA TYR A 143 15.32 1.45 5.04
C TYR A 143 14.77 2.38 6.12
N LYS A 144 15.58 3.33 6.61
CA LYS A 144 15.16 4.32 7.60
C LYS A 144 14.01 5.21 7.09
N ALA A 145 14.01 5.55 5.81
CA ALA A 145 12.91 6.31 5.20
C ALA A 145 11.59 5.51 5.18
N LEU A 146 11.64 4.22 4.82
CA LEU A 146 10.48 3.32 4.85
C LEU A 146 9.93 3.14 6.27
N ILE A 147 10.80 2.86 7.24
CA ILE A 147 10.43 2.72 8.65
C ILE A 147 9.82 4.02 9.17
N GLY A 148 10.48 5.17 8.92
CA GLY A 148 9.96 6.48 9.33
C GLY A 148 8.58 6.76 8.75
N LEU A 149 8.37 6.47 7.46
CA LEU A 149 7.07 6.64 6.82
C LEU A 149 6.00 5.73 7.43
N ALA A 150 6.32 4.47 7.74
CA ALA A 150 5.39 3.55 8.41
C ALA A 150 5.05 3.98 9.85
N ILE A 151 6.02 4.56 10.58
CA ILE A 151 5.80 5.14 11.91
C ILE A 151 4.89 6.36 11.81
N ASP A 152 5.18 7.30 10.91
CA ASP A 152 4.40 8.53 10.76
C ASP A 152 2.94 8.23 10.37
N LEU A 153 2.74 7.23 9.51
CA LEU A 153 1.42 6.71 9.12
C LEU A 153 0.76 5.88 10.24
N GLU A 154 1.41 5.69 11.38
CA GLU A 154 0.91 4.87 12.49
C GLU A 154 0.57 3.43 12.07
N VAL A 155 1.31 2.90 11.08
CA VAL A 155 1.21 1.50 10.62
C VAL A 155 1.99 0.60 11.56
N ILE A 156 3.09 1.14 12.10
CA ILE A 156 3.95 0.46 13.05
C ILE A 156 4.26 1.36 14.25
N GLU A 157 4.66 0.74 15.35
CA GLU A 157 5.27 1.40 16.49
C GLU A 157 6.65 0.81 16.76
N VAL A 158 7.54 1.61 17.33
CA VAL A 158 8.85 1.16 17.78
C VAL A 158 8.96 1.36 19.28
N THR A 159 9.02 0.27 20.03
CA THR A 159 9.18 0.26 21.49
C THR A 159 10.38 -0.59 21.87
N ASN A 160 11.30 -0.04 22.67
CA ASN A 160 12.54 -0.73 23.08
C ASN A 160 13.34 -1.35 21.91
N ASN A 161 13.46 -0.60 20.80
CA ASN A 161 14.11 -1.05 19.56
C ASN A 161 13.45 -2.27 18.88
N LYS A 162 12.19 -2.56 19.22
CA LYS A 162 11.36 -3.59 18.57
C LYS A 162 10.21 -2.94 17.84
N VAL A 163 9.88 -3.51 16.68
CA VAL A 163 8.83 -3.03 15.79
C VAL A 163 7.60 -3.91 15.93
N ASN A 164 6.43 -3.28 16.07
CA ASN A 164 5.12 -3.94 16.07
C ASN A 164 4.17 -3.24 15.09
N ILE A 165 3.20 -3.99 14.56
CA ILE A 165 2.07 -3.50 13.76
C ILE A 165 1.06 -2.79 14.67
N ARG A 166 0.46 -1.74 14.12
CA ARG A 166 -0.67 -1.02 14.70
C ARG A 166 -1.93 -1.19 13.86
N TYR A 167 -3.05 -0.69 14.37
CA TYR A 167 -4.37 -0.81 13.75
C TYR A 167 -4.44 -0.27 12.31
N THR A 168 -3.62 0.71 11.94
CA THR A 168 -3.61 1.25 10.56
C THR A 168 -3.20 0.21 9.51
N ALA A 169 -2.47 -0.83 9.90
CA ALA A 169 -2.11 -1.94 9.00
C ALA A 169 -3.19 -3.04 8.93
N SER A 170 -4.34 -2.89 9.61
CA SER A 170 -5.30 -4.00 9.78
C SER A 170 -5.81 -4.56 8.44
N VAL A 171 -5.99 -3.70 7.43
CA VAL A 171 -6.44 -4.14 6.11
C VAL A 171 -5.34 -4.92 5.38
N SER A 172 -4.09 -4.46 5.37
CA SER A 172 -2.99 -5.23 4.77
C SER A 172 -2.79 -6.56 5.49
N GLU A 173 -2.99 -6.58 6.81
CA GLU A 173 -2.97 -7.80 7.61
C GLU A 173 -4.09 -8.78 7.26
N CYS A 174 -5.31 -8.30 7.00
CA CYS A 174 -6.38 -9.13 6.48
C CYS A 174 -6.00 -9.78 5.14
N ILE A 175 -5.38 -9.02 4.23
CA ILE A 175 -4.94 -9.52 2.92
C ILE A 175 -3.90 -10.63 3.12
N ARG A 176 -2.82 -10.32 3.84
CA ARG A 176 -1.71 -11.25 4.08
C ARG A 176 -2.16 -12.53 4.77
N LYS A 177 -2.90 -12.44 5.89
CA LYS A 177 -3.39 -13.61 6.64
C LYS A 177 -4.36 -14.49 5.85
N SER A 178 -4.99 -13.93 4.81
CA SER A 178 -5.91 -14.68 3.96
C SER A 178 -5.20 -15.46 2.86
N ILE A 179 -3.92 -15.21 2.60
CA ILE A 179 -3.09 -15.94 1.64
C ILE A 179 -2.20 -16.93 2.41
N ALA A 180 -2.54 -18.21 2.34
CA ALA A 180 -1.77 -19.28 2.97
C ALA A 180 -0.80 -19.92 1.98
N ILE A 181 0.40 -20.27 2.44
CA ILE A 181 1.35 -21.06 1.65
C ILE A 181 1.13 -22.54 2.01
N THR A 182 0.87 -23.39 1.02
CA THR A 182 0.67 -24.83 1.19
C THR A 182 1.27 -25.56 0.00
N ASN A 183 2.15 -26.53 0.24
CA ASN A 183 2.84 -27.31 -0.82
C ASN A 183 3.46 -26.42 -1.92
N ASN A 184 4.13 -25.34 -1.51
CA ASN A 184 4.73 -24.35 -2.41
C ASN A 184 3.73 -23.58 -3.30
N GLN A 185 2.43 -23.65 -3.02
CA GLN A 185 1.37 -22.88 -3.67
C GLN A 185 0.80 -21.86 -2.70
N LYS A 186 0.42 -20.69 -3.22
CA LYS A 186 -0.29 -19.65 -2.47
C LYS A 186 -1.80 -19.84 -2.66
N ILE A 187 -2.53 -19.89 -1.55
CA ILE A 187 -3.97 -20.15 -1.52
C ILE A 187 -4.68 -18.97 -0.86
N LEU A 188 -5.52 -18.26 -1.62
CA LEU A 188 -6.39 -17.21 -1.10
C LEU A 188 -7.66 -17.84 -0.52
N ARG A 189 -7.91 -17.54 0.76
CA ARG A 189 -9.13 -17.91 1.51
C ARG A 189 -10.10 -16.73 1.47
N MET A 190 -10.98 -16.69 0.46
CA MET A 190 -11.82 -15.52 0.18
C MET A 190 -12.79 -15.18 1.33
N ASP A 191 -13.31 -16.21 2.00
CA ASP A 191 -14.24 -16.02 3.12
C ASP A 191 -13.54 -15.38 4.32
N ASN A 192 -12.30 -15.77 4.59
CA ASN A 192 -11.48 -15.17 5.65
C ASN A 192 -11.21 -13.70 5.34
N LEU A 193 -10.83 -13.39 4.10
CA LEU A 193 -10.58 -12.03 3.67
C LEU A 193 -11.84 -11.15 3.83
N ASN A 194 -12.97 -11.63 3.32
CA ASN A 194 -14.24 -10.91 3.41
C ASN A 194 -14.67 -10.69 4.85
N ASN A 195 -14.59 -11.71 5.69
CA ASN A 195 -14.98 -11.60 7.10
C ASN A 195 -14.07 -10.63 7.87
N CYS A 196 -12.76 -10.68 7.61
CA CYS A 196 -11.79 -9.77 8.22
C CYS A 196 -12.07 -8.32 7.81
N LEU A 197 -12.27 -8.06 6.52
CA LEU A 197 -12.56 -6.71 6.02
C LEU A 197 -13.94 -6.19 6.46
N LYS A 198 -14.97 -7.05 6.56
CA LYS A 198 -16.29 -6.67 7.09
C LYS A 198 -16.23 -6.13 8.52
N GLN A 199 -15.36 -6.72 9.36
CA GLN A 199 -15.15 -6.27 10.73
C GLN A 199 -14.47 -4.89 10.81
N LEU A 200 -13.58 -4.60 9.86
CA LEU A 200 -12.85 -3.33 9.82
C LEU A 200 -13.65 -2.21 9.13
N ILE A 201 -14.42 -2.55 8.11
CA ILE A 201 -15.07 -1.60 7.19
C ILE A 201 -16.59 -1.83 7.22
N ARG A 202 -17.22 -1.47 8.34
CA ARG A 202 -18.69 -1.35 8.56
C ARG A 202 -19.58 -2.28 7.69
N ASN A 203 -19.36 -3.60 7.74
CA ASN A 203 -20.14 -4.63 7.03
C ASN A 203 -20.10 -4.59 5.49
N PHE A 204 -19.07 -4.01 4.88
CA PHE A 204 -18.90 -4.01 3.43
C PHE A 204 -18.63 -5.43 2.90
N ASP A 205 -19.48 -5.91 1.98
CA ASP A 205 -19.29 -7.21 1.33
C ASP A 205 -18.42 -7.09 0.08
N ILE A 206 -17.11 -7.27 0.26
CA ILE A 206 -16.13 -7.19 -0.84
C ILE A 206 -16.31 -8.32 -1.86
N LYS A 207 -16.97 -9.44 -1.50
CA LYS A 207 -17.01 -10.64 -2.37
C LYS A 207 -17.62 -10.33 -3.73
N ALA A 208 -18.76 -9.65 -3.74
CA ALA A 208 -19.45 -9.31 -4.98
C ALA A 208 -18.58 -8.41 -5.88
N SER A 209 -17.83 -7.49 -5.26
CA SER A 209 -16.93 -6.57 -5.98
C SER A 209 -15.62 -7.22 -6.43
N LEU A 210 -15.15 -8.28 -5.77
CA LEU A 210 -13.84 -8.89 -6.04
C LEU A 210 -13.89 -10.13 -6.91
N ILE A 211 -14.94 -10.95 -6.83
CA ILE A 211 -15.01 -12.22 -7.56
C ILE A 211 -14.84 -12.00 -9.07
N ASN A 212 -15.44 -10.95 -9.63
CA ASN A 212 -15.33 -10.66 -11.08
C ASN A 212 -13.96 -10.06 -11.46
N ASN A 213 -13.28 -9.39 -10.54
CA ASN A 213 -12.04 -8.67 -10.80
C ASN A 213 -10.78 -9.53 -10.55
N LEU A 214 -10.92 -10.66 -9.86
CA LEU A 214 -9.82 -11.56 -9.54
C LEU A 214 -9.54 -12.64 -10.59
N ASN A 215 -10.36 -12.74 -11.65
CA ASN A 215 -10.29 -13.82 -12.65
C ASN A 215 -8.91 -14.02 -13.29
N ASN A 216 -8.08 -12.97 -13.38
CA ASN A 216 -6.72 -13.04 -13.91
C ASN A 216 -5.64 -13.16 -12.82
N CYS A 217 -6.02 -12.96 -11.56
CA CYS A 217 -5.10 -13.01 -10.41
C CYS A 217 -5.08 -14.40 -9.76
N VAL A 218 -6.18 -15.16 -9.87
CA VAL A 218 -6.39 -16.41 -9.15
C VAL A 218 -7.10 -17.46 -10.01
N GLU A 219 -6.94 -18.73 -9.66
CA GLU A 219 -7.73 -19.82 -10.22
C GLU A 219 -8.62 -20.44 -9.14
N PRO A 220 -9.90 -20.69 -9.44
CA PRO A 220 -10.81 -21.30 -8.47
C PRO A 220 -10.40 -22.73 -8.17
N ILE A 221 -10.32 -23.07 -6.88
CA ILE A 221 -10.17 -24.45 -6.44
C ILE A 221 -11.58 -24.97 -6.19
N VAL A 222 -12.13 -25.67 -7.18
CA VAL A 222 -13.46 -26.28 -7.06
C VAL A 222 -13.36 -27.47 -6.11
N ALA A 223 -13.80 -27.28 -4.87
CA ALA A 223 -14.08 -28.40 -3.97
C ALA A 223 -15.54 -28.85 -4.19
N PRO A 224 -15.80 -30.16 -4.39
CA PRO A 224 -17.18 -30.66 -4.44
C PRO A 224 -17.85 -30.43 -3.07
N GLY A 225 -18.92 -29.64 -3.05
CA GLY A 225 -19.70 -29.34 -1.86
C GLY A 225 -21.19 -29.63 -2.07
N PRO A 226 -21.95 -29.97 -1.01
CA PRO A 226 -23.34 -30.42 -1.12
C PRO A 226 -24.35 -29.35 -1.54
N ILE A 227 -23.97 -28.06 -1.64
CA ILE A 227 -24.88 -26.93 -1.92
C ILE A 227 -24.40 -26.14 -3.17
N GLY A 228 -23.77 -26.83 -4.12
CA GLY A 228 -23.19 -26.23 -5.33
C GLY A 228 -21.78 -25.68 -5.12
N SER A 229 -21.05 -25.46 -6.22
CA SER A 229 -19.66 -25.00 -6.21
C SER A 229 -19.56 -23.55 -5.72
N ARG A 230 -19.28 -23.35 -4.43
CA ARG A 230 -18.80 -22.06 -3.91
C ARG A 230 -17.27 -22.06 -3.94
N ASN A 231 -16.69 -21.17 -4.72
CA ASN A 231 -15.24 -20.97 -4.73
C ASN A 231 -14.83 -20.19 -3.47
N THR A 232 -14.63 -20.91 -2.38
CA THR A 232 -14.14 -20.35 -1.10
C THR A 232 -12.61 -20.21 -1.09
N TYR A 233 -11.94 -21.02 -1.92
CA TYR A 233 -10.49 -21.11 -2.02
C TYR A 233 -10.06 -20.87 -3.46
N PHE A 234 -8.98 -20.11 -3.61
CA PHE A 234 -8.40 -19.84 -4.91
C PHE A 234 -6.89 -20.05 -4.87
N ARG A 235 -6.34 -20.67 -5.91
CA ARG A 235 -4.89 -20.70 -6.14
C ARG A 235 -4.47 -19.32 -6.62
N VAL A 236 -3.54 -18.67 -5.94
CA VAL A 236 -3.03 -17.36 -6.35
C VAL A 236 -2.01 -17.54 -7.47
N ILE A 237 -2.31 -16.96 -8.63
CA ILE A 237 -1.39 -16.89 -9.79
C ILE A 237 -0.45 -15.69 -9.61
N ASP A 238 -1.03 -14.54 -9.27
CA ASP A 238 -0.33 -13.27 -9.10
C ASP A 238 -0.83 -12.56 -7.83
N GLU A 239 0.00 -12.54 -6.79
CA GLU A 239 -0.30 -11.87 -5.52
C GLU A 239 -0.37 -10.35 -5.66
N ASP A 240 0.43 -9.75 -6.53
CA ASP A 240 0.42 -8.31 -6.76
C ASP A 240 -0.91 -7.89 -7.40
N CYS A 241 -1.44 -8.74 -8.28
CA CYS A 241 -2.78 -8.59 -8.84
C CYS A 241 -3.84 -8.67 -7.75
N VAL A 242 -3.79 -9.68 -6.86
CA VAL A 242 -4.74 -9.81 -5.73
C VAL A 242 -4.72 -8.58 -4.84
N VAL A 243 -3.54 -8.16 -4.37
CA VAL A 243 -3.36 -6.98 -3.50
C VAL A 243 -3.94 -5.74 -4.18
N ARG A 244 -3.63 -5.51 -5.47
CA ARG A 244 -4.17 -4.39 -6.24
C ARG A 244 -5.69 -4.39 -6.27
N GLN A 245 -6.31 -5.52 -6.63
CA GLN A 245 -7.78 -5.59 -6.73
C GLN A 245 -8.48 -5.36 -5.38
N VAL A 246 -7.92 -5.90 -4.29
CA VAL A 246 -8.48 -5.70 -2.94
C VAL A 246 -8.36 -4.23 -2.51
N VAL A 247 -7.19 -3.63 -2.68
CA VAL A 247 -6.97 -2.23 -2.32
C VAL A 247 -7.81 -1.29 -3.17
N ASP A 248 -7.95 -1.55 -4.48
CA ASP A 248 -8.80 -0.75 -5.38
C ASP A 248 -10.28 -0.81 -4.97
N ALA A 249 -10.77 -1.98 -4.58
CA ALA A 249 -12.14 -2.13 -4.08
C ALA A 249 -12.38 -1.31 -2.81
N ILE A 250 -11.38 -1.20 -1.92
CA ILE A 250 -11.46 -0.42 -0.69
C ILE A 250 -11.39 1.08 -0.97
N LEU A 251 -10.50 1.51 -1.87
CA LEU A 251 -10.31 2.92 -2.21
C LEU A 251 -11.51 3.54 -2.94
N ARG A 252 -12.32 2.71 -3.62
CA ARG A 252 -13.56 3.13 -4.29
C ARG A 252 -14.77 3.18 -3.37
N LEU A 253 -14.61 2.83 -2.09
CA LEU A 253 -15.72 2.92 -1.15
C LEU A 253 -16.17 4.37 -1.00
N PRO A 254 -17.48 4.63 -0.99
CA PRO A 254 -17.98 5.95 -0.66
C PRO A 254 -17.57 6.26 0.78
N ILE A 255 -16.67 7.24 0.93
CA ILE A 255 -16.39 7.84 2.23
C ILE A 255 -17.69 8.55 2.61
N SER A 256 -18.36 8.03 3.64
CA SER A 256 -19.68 8.52 4.06
C SER A 256 -19.49 9.86 4.77
N THR A 257 -20.02 10.92 4.17
CA THR A 257 -20.18 12.26 4.78
C THR A 257 -21.14 12.23 5.96
#